data_AF-A0A292SJP3-F1
#
_entry.id   AF-A0A292SJP3-F1
#
_cell.length_a   1.000
_cell.length_b   1.000
_cell.length_c   1.000
_cell.angle_alpha   90.00
_cell.angle_beta   90.00
_cell.angle_gamma   90.00
#
_symmetry.space_group_name_H-M   'P 1'
#
loop_
_entity.id
_entity.type
_entity.pdbx_description
1 polymer ?
#
loop_
_entity_poly.entity_id
_entity_poly.type
_entity_poly.pdbx_seq_one_letter_code
_entity_poly.pdbx_strand_id
1 'polypeptide(L)'
;PAEMKIFLKDYFKVINDCETYVKEPCFAASYKSINGTPYNTGGEWGAGASVLLASGAGILLDRPSQYQITVGDVTSYHGHMLIDINGPKGPNIAGRDLFHAEFYDDGSIDVLGATPECKSKGICSEDSSLDDIRNDLFNKNCFSSGYAKGCIGKIINDGWQMNY
;
A
#
# COMPACT_ATOMS: atom_id res chain seq x y z
N PRO A 1 -8.95 -12.37 -6.95
CA PRO A 1 -10.02 -11.35 -6.92
C PRO A 1 -11.28 -11.77 -6.14
N ALA A 2 -11.91 -12.92 -6.42
CA ALA A 2 -13.19 -13.30 -5.79
C ALA A 2 -13.16 -13.35 -4.25
N GLU A 3 -12.12 -13.97 -3.67
CA GLU A 3 -11.98 -14.08 -2.21
C GLU A 3 -11.72 -12.73 -1.53
N MET A 4 -10.91 -11.86 -2.15
CA MET A 4 -10.64 -10.52 -1.60
C MET A 4 -11.90 -9.66 -1.59
N LYS A 5 -12.74 -9.80 -2.62
CA LYS A 5 -14.03 -9.12 -2.71
C LYS A 5 -15.00 -9.59 -1.63
N ILE A 6 -15.02 -10.89 -1.32
CA ILE A 6 -15.81 -11.45 -0.21
C ILE A 6 -15.29 -10.90 1.12
N PHE A 7 -13.99 -10.99 1.37
CA PHE A 7 -13.36 -10.46 2.59
C PHE A 7 -13.71 -8.98 2.82
N LEU A 8 -13.54 -8.12 1.81
CA LEU A 8 -13.84 -6.70 1.96
C LEU A 8 -15.33 -6.44 2.25
N LYS A 9 -16.25 -7.22 1.66
CA LYS A 9 -17.69 -7.06 1.89
C LYS A 9 -18.18 -7.62 3.22
N ASP A 10 -17.53 -8.66 3.74
CA ASP A 10 -17.91 -9.29 5.00
C ASP A 10 -17.42 -8.47 6.21
N TYR A 11 -16.24 -7.84 6.10
CA TYR A 11 -15.60 -7.14 7.22
C TYR A 11 -15.69 -5.62 7.15
N PHE A 12 -16.05 -5.04 6.01
CA PHE A 12 -16.18 -3.58 5.86
C PHE A 12 -17.54 -3.17 5.30
N LYS A 13 -17.95 -1.95 5.63
CA LYS A 13 -19.13 -1.31 5.03
C LYS A 13 -18.76 -0.75 3.66
N VAL A 14 -18.84 -1.60 2.64
CA VAL A 14 -18.58 -1.24 1.24
C VAL A 14 -19.80 -0.54 0.63
N ILE A 15 -19.58 0.63 0.00
CA ILE A 15 -20.61 1.40 -0.70
C ILE A 15 -20.42 1.42 -2.23
N ASN A 16 -19.19 1.19 -2.71
CA ASN A 16 -18.92 0.94 -4.12
C ASN A 16 -17.88 -0.16 -4.29
N ASP A 17 -18.01 -0.91 -5.38
CA ASP A 17 -17.13 -1.99 -5.78
C ASP A 17 -16.55 -1.61 -7.14
N CYS A 18 -15.23 -1.48 -7.20
CA CYS A 18 -14.49 -1.08 -8.39
C CYS A 18 -13.68 -2.24 -8.97
N GLU A 19 -14.07 -3.48 -8.64
CA GLU A 19 -13.44 -4.71 -9.11
C GLU A 19 -11.95 -4.76 -8.76
N THR A 20 -11.06 -4.61 -9.74
CA THR A 20 -9.61 -4.70 -9.60
C THR A 20 -8.91 -3.37 -9.91
N TYR A 21 -9.67 -2.29 -10.12
CA TYR A 21 -9.15 -1.04 -10.68
C TYR A 21 -8.94 0.06 -9.63
N VAL A 22 -7.84 0.80 -9.79
CA VAL A 22 -7.63 2.11 -9.15
C VAL A 22 -8.27 3.17 -10.04
N LYS A 23 -9.53 3.52 -9.78
CA LYS A 23 -10.29 4.55 -10.52
C LYS A 23 -11.54 4.98 -9.74
N GLU A 24 -12.21 6.01 -10.22
CA GLU A 24 -13.52 6.42 -9.72
C GLU A 24 -14.57 5.31 -9.89
N PRO A 25 -15.50 5.14 -8.92
CA PRO A 25 -15.71 5.99 -7.75
C PRO A 25 -14.87 5.65 -6.51
N CYS A 26 -14.02 4.62 -6.53
CA CYS A 26 -13.29 4.18 -5.33
C CYS A 26 -12.03 5.00 -5.03
N PHE A 27 -11.36 5.46 -6.09
CA PHE A 27 -10.18 6.32 -6.03
C PHE A 27 -10.39 7.55 -6.89
N ALA A 28 -9.59 8.60 -6.67
CA ALA A 28 -9.62 9.78 -7.51
C ALA A 28 -9.16 9.47 -8.94
N ALA A 29 -9.62 10.24 -9.93
CA ALA A 29 -9.15 10.09 -11.32
C ALA A 29 -7.65 10.43 -11.49
N SER A 30 -7.07 11.21 -10.58
CA SER A 30 -5.65 11.55 -10.57
C SER A 30 -5.15 11.93 -9.18
N TYR A 31 -3.87 11.71 -8.94
CA TYR A 31 -3.13 12.14 -7.76
C TYR A 31 -1.99 13.07 -8.16
N LYS A 32 -1.58 13.96 -7.26
CA LYS A 32 -0.29 14.65 -7.35
C LYS A 32 0.71 13.95 -6.44
N SER A 33 1.95 13.75 -6.89
CA SER A 33 3.03 13.39 -5.98
C SER A 33 3.31 14.55 -5.01
N ILE A 34 4.10 14.31 -3.96
CA ILE A 34 4.52 15.37 -3.03
C ILE A 34 5.24 16.50 -3.77
N ASN A 35 6.03 16.18 -4.79
CA ASN A 35 6.70 17.16 -5.65
C ASN A 35 5.75 17.88 -6.65
N GLY A 36 4.45 17.57 -6.62
CA GLY A 36 3.43 18.24 -7.41
C GLY A 36 3.23 17.69 -8.83
N THR A 37 3.93 16.62 -9.20
CA THR A 37 3.76 15.97 -10.52
C THR A 37 2.42 15.23 -10.56
N PRO A 38 1.56 15.47 -11.56
CA PRO A 38 0.28 14.78 -11.68
C PRO A 38 0.44 13.35 -12.24
N TYR A 39 -0.40 12.44 -11.75
CA TYR A 39 -0.48 11.04 -12.16
C TYR A 39 -1.95 10.66 -12.34
N ASN A 40 -2.32 10.24 -13.55
CA ASN A 40 -3.66 9.72 -13.80
C ASN A 40 -3.77 8.27 -13.31
N THR A 41 -4.88 7.94 -12.69
CA THR A 41 -5.18 6.57 -12.27
C THR A 41 -5.69 5.73 -13.43
N GLY A 42 -5.84 4.43 -13.19
CA GLY A 42 -6.25 3.45 -14.20
C GLY A 42 -5.54 2.11 -14.08
N GLY A 43 -4.63 1.97 -13.10
CA GLY A 43 -3.98 0.70 -12.80
C GLY A 43 -4.99 -0.40 -12.42
N GLU A 44 -4.67 -1.63 -12.78
CA GLU A 44 -5.45 -2.82 -12.47
C GLU A 44 -4.59 -3.82 -11.70
N TRP A 45 -5.09 -4.30 -10.57
CA TRP A 45 -4.47 -5.35 -9.76
C TRP A 45 -5.36 -6.59 -9.84
N GLY A 46 -5.15 -7.42 -10.88
CA GLY A 46 -6.06 -8.52 -11.24
C GLY A 46 -6.28 -9.58 -10.16
N ALA A 47 -5.40 -9.66 -9.16
CA ALA A 47 -5.54 -10.57 -8.03
C ALA A 47 -6.33 -9.97 -6.85
N GLY A 48 -6.43 -8.64 -6.78
CA GLY A 48 -7.00 -7.92 -5.66
C GLY A 48 -8.49 -7.63 -5.76
N ALA A 49 -8.94 -6.75 -4.89
CA ALA A 49 -10.27 -6.16 -4.91
C ALA A 49 -10.19 -4.69 -4.49
N SER A 50 -10.94 -3.83 -5.19
CA SER A 50 -10.99 -2.38 -5.07
C SER A 50 -12.38 -1.94 -4.63
N VAL A 51 -12.47 -1.17 -3.56
CA VAL A 51 -13.75 -0.76 -2.95
C VAL A 51 -13.70 0.66 -2.40
N LEU A 52 -14.86 1.31 -2.33
CA LEU A 52 -15.10 2.52 -1.55
C LEU A 52 -15.86 2.13 -0.28
N LEU A 53 -15.36 2.60 0.87
CA LEU A 53 -16.00 2.39 2.15
C LEU A 53 -16.97 3.52 2.49
N ALA A 54 -17.94 3.23 3.35
CA ALA A 54 -18.89 4.22 3.89
C ALA A 54 -18.19 5.36 4.65
N SER A 55 -16.97 5.15 5.13
CA SER A 55 -16.12 6.20 5.74
C SER A 55 -15.62 7.23 4.72
N GLY A 56 -15.71 6.94 3.43
CA GLY A 56 -15.10 7.70 2.35
C GLY A 56 -13.72 7.20 1.92
N ALA A 57 -13.14 6.20 2.61
CA ALA A 57 -11.84 5.65 2.25
C ALA A 57 -11.93 4.70 1.04
N GLY A 58 -10.97 4.81 0.11
CA GLY A 58 -10.75 3.87 -0.98
C GLY A 58 -9.73 2.80 -0.58
N ILE A 59 -10.01 1.53 -0.83
CA ILE A 59 -9.08 0.44 -0.53
C ILE A 59 -8.96 -0.47 -1.76
N LEU A 60 -7.72 -0.78 -2.14
CA LEU A 60 -7.40 -1.87 -3.04
C LEU A 60 -6.45 -2.82 -2.29
N LEU A 61 -6.83 -4.09 -2.19
CA LEU A 61 -6.05 -5.10 -1.48
C LEU A 61 -5.85 -6.35 -2.35
N ASP A 62 -4.59 -6.76 -2.54
CA ASP A 62 -4.23 -8.08 -3.06
C ASP A 62 -4.33 -9.15 -1.96
N ARG A 63 -4.33 -10.42 -2.39
CA ARG A 63 -4.14 -11.54 -1.48
C ARG A 63 -2.72 -11.48 -0.89
N PRO A 64 -2.52 -11.76 0.42
CA PRO A 64 -1.18 -11.83 1.00
C PRO A 64 -0.33 -12.96 0.42
N SER A 65 -0.90 -13.90 -0.34
CA SER A 65 -0.17 -14.96 -1.04
C SER A 65 0.12 -14.64 -2.51
N GLN A 66 -0.10 -13.40 -2.96
CA GLN A 66 -0.03 -13.02 -4.38
C GLN A 66 1.40 -13.00 -4.91
N TYR A 67 2.33 -12.52 -4.07
CA TYR A 67 3.74 -12.40 -4.38
C TYR A 67 4.55 -13.14 -3.33
N GLN A 68 5.78 -13.47 -3.69
CA GLN A 68 6.76 -14.04 -2.75
C GLN A 68 8.05 -13.21 -2.80
N ILE A 69 8.74 -13.16 -1.67
CA ILE A 69 10.07 -12.59 -1.54
C ILE A 69 10.93 -13.56 -0.74
N THR A 70 12.17 -13.76 -1.17
CA THR A 70 13.12 -14.66 -0.49
C THR A 70 14.32 -13.86 -0.04
N VAL A 71 14.64 -13.95 1.25
CA VAL A 71 15.78 -13.29 1.88
C VAL A 71 16.61 -14.39 2.57
N GLY A 72 17.84 -14.60 2.10
CA GLY A 72 18.61 -15.78 2.46
C GLY A 72 17.86 -17.05 2.07
N ASP A 73 17.65 -17.95 3.03
CA ASP A 73 16.95 -19.22 2.84
C ASP A 73 15.47 -19.18 3.25
N VAL A 74 14.91 -17.99 3.54
CA VAL A 74 13.50 -17.86 3.97
C VAL A 74 12.66 -17.17 2.92
N THR A 75 11.55 -17.81 2.55
CA THR A 75 10.54 -17.27 1.65
C THR A 75 9.32 -16.82 2.44
N SER A 76 8.92 -15.57 2.23
CA SER A 76 7.71 -14.96 2.76
C SER A 76 6.77 -14.55 1.63
N TYR A 77 5.48 -14.52 1.90
CA TYR A 77 4.47 -14.07 0.94
C TYR A 77 3.89 -12.70 1.30
N HIS A 78 3.48 -11.96 0.28
CA HIS A 78 2.79 -10.68 0.46
C HIS A 78 1.80 -10.37 -0.67
N GLY A 79 0.96 -9.37 -0.43
CA GLY A 79 0.12 -8.72 -1.43
C GLY A 79 0.25 -7.20 -1.31
N HIS A 80 0.10 -6.49 -2.43
CA HIS A 80 0.06 -5.04 -2.40
C HIS A 80 -1.22 -4.52 -1.74
N MET A 81 -1.11 -3.35 -1.11
CA MET A 81 -2.23 -2.56 -0.60
C MET A 81 -2.14 -1.14 -1.13
N LEU A 82 -3.28 -0.58 -1.55
CA LEU A 82 -3.45 0.84 -1.80
C LEU A 82 -4.59 1.36 -0.93
N ILE A 83 -4.32 2.38 -0.13
CA ILE A 83 -5.29 2.98 0.79
C ILE A 83 -5.36 4.47 0.51
N ASP A 84 -6.55 4.96 0.17
CA ASP A 84 -6.87 6.38 0.10
C ASP A 84 -7.78 6.74 1.27
N ILE A 85 -7.36 7.66 2.13
CA ILE A 85 -8.15 8.07 3.31
C ILE A 85 -9.32 9.00 2.98
N ASN A 86 -9.31 9.65 1.80
CA ASN A 86 -10.34 10.57 1.33
C ASN A 86 -11.18 9.97 0.18
N GLY A 87 -10.73 8.87 -0.41
CA GLY A 87 -11.32 8.29 -1.62
C GLY A 87 -11.22 9.26 -2.79
N PRO A 88 -12.23 9.41 -3.65
CA PRO A 88 -12.16 10.36 -4.77
C PRO A 88 -12.18 11.84 -4.32
N LYS A 89 -12.45 12.12 -3.04
CA LYS A 89 -12.57 13.49 -2.54
C LYS A 89 -11.18 14.09 -2.35
N GLY A 90 -10.99 15.29 -2.90
CA GLY A 90 -9.77 16.04 -2.69
C GLY A 90 -9.54 16.42 -1.21
N PRO A 91 -8.28 16.68 -0.84
CA PRO A 91 -7.12 16.67 -1.72
C PRO A 91 -6.63 15.23 -2.01
N ASN A 92 -6.04 15.05 -3.20
CA ASN A 92 -5.58 13.76 -3.73
C ASN A 92 -4.06 13.81 -3.94
N ILE A 93 -3.30 13.75 -2.86
CA ILE A 93 -1.83 13.77 -2.89
C ILE A 93 -1.29 12.41 -2.46
N ALA A 94 -0.52 11.80 -3.35
CA ALA A 94 0.18 10.56 -3.09
C ALA A 94 1.23 10.76 -2.01
N GLY A 95 1.18 9.93 -0.97
CA GLY A 95 2.03 10.02 0.21
C GLY A 95 1.43 10.82 1.36
N ARG A 96 0.26 11.44 1.19
CA ARG A 96 -0.48 12.10 2.28
C ARG A 96 -1.90 11.59 2.41
N ASP A 97 -2.57 11.47 1.26
CA ASP A 97 -3.96 11.04 1.16
C ASP A 97 -4.02 9.58 0.66
N LEU A 98 -3.11 9.20 -0.23
CA LEU A 98 -2.92 7.84 -0.74
C LEU A 98 -1.67 7.20 -0.13
N PHE A 99 -1.72 5.91 0.21
CA PHE A 99 -0.62 5.12 0.75
C PHE A 99 -0.52 3.75 0.06
N HIS A 100 0.68 3.39 -0.38
CA HIS A 100 1.01 2.04 -0.83
C HIS A 100 1.74 1.31 0.30
N ALA A 101 1.22 0.14 0.67
CA ALA A 101 1.87 -0.77 1.60
C ALA A 101 1.86 -2.22 1.05
N GLU A 102 2.54 -3.10 1.75
CA GLU A 102 2.52 -4.55 1.55
C GLU A 102 1.83 -5.19 2.76
N PHE A 103 0.94 -6.15 2.50
CA PHE A 103 0.33 -7.01 3.49
C PHE A 103 0.99 -8.38 3.45
N TYR A 104 1.75 -8.72 4.49
CA TYR A 104 2.46 -9.99 4.58
C TYR A 104 1.59 -11.09 5.17
N ASP A 105 1.97 -12.34 4.93
CA ASP A 105 1.30 -13.55 5.38
C ASP A 105 1.26 -13.75 6.91
N ASP A 106 2.13 -13.08 7.65
CA ASP A 106 2.07 -12.99 9.12
C ASP A 106 1.06 -11.95 9.64
N GLY A 107 0.36 -11.26 8.73
CA GLY A 107 -0.61 -10.21 9.03
C GLY A 107 0.02 -8.83 9.26
N SER A 108 1.33 -8.68 9.12
CA SER A 108 1.99 -7.39 9.24
C SER A 108 1.81 -6.53 7.99
N ILE A 109 1.75 -5.22 8.18
CA ILE A 109 1.69 -4.23 7.10
C ILE A 109 2.95 -3.38 7.16
N ASP A 110 3.65 -3.26 6.03
CA ASP A 110 4.89 -2.47 5.94
C ASP A 110 5.22 -2.14 4.48
N VAL A 111 6.43 -1.66 4.20
CA VAL A 111 6.94 -1.50 2.83
C VAL A 111 7.48 -2.82 2.26
N LEU A 112 7.72 -2.83 0.95
CA LEU A 112 8.38 -3.94 0.27
C LEU A 112 9.77 -4.21 0.85
N GLY A 113 10.08 -5.47 1.15
CA GLY A 113 11.36 -5.87 1.73
C GLY A 113 11.37 -5.93 3.26
N ALA A 114 10.44 -5.26 3.95
CA ALA A 114 10.24 -5.40 5.39
C ALA A 114 9.48 -6.71 5.71
N THR A 115 10.11 -7.84 5.42
CA THR A 115 9.53 -9.18 5.55
C THR A 115 9.25 -9.56 7.00
N PRO A 116 8.35 -10.54 7.25
CA PRO A 116 8.13 -11.14 8.56
C PRO A 116 9.43 -11.56 9.26
N GLU A 117 10.39 -12.14 8.52
CA GLU A 117 11.68 -12.56 9.07
C GLU A 117 12.59 -11.37 9.41
N CYS A 118 12.61 -10.34 8.56
CA CYS A 118 13.35 -9.12 8.86
C CYS A 118 12.83 -8.50 10.16
N LYS A 119 11.51 -8.50 10.37
CA LYS A 119 10.87 -8.00 11.60
C LYS A 119 11.14 -8.86 12.84
N SER A 120 10.96 -10.17 12.72
CA SER A 120 10.98 -11.07 13.88
C SER A 120 12.37 -11.59 14.24
N LYS A 121 13.27 -11.69 13.26
CA LYS A 121 14.59 -12.33 13.39
C LYS A 121 15.75 -11.45 12.94
N GLY A 122 15.49 -10.28 12.36
CA GLY A 122 16.53 -9.41 11.79
C GLY A 122 17.17 -9.97 10.51
N ILE A 123 16.52 -10.93 9.84
CA ILE A 123 17.01 -11.49 8.57
C ILE A 123 16.47 -10.62 7.44
N CYS A 124 17.21 -9.58 7.11
CA CYS A 124 16.85 -8.58 6.11
C CYS A 124 17.74 -8.71 4.87
N SER A 125 17.33 -8.14 3.73
CA SER A 125 18.14 -8.15 2.51
C SER A 125 19.38 -7.27 2.65
N GLU A 126 20.51 -7.67 2.06
CA GLU A 126 21.71 -6.82 1.90
C GLU A 126 22.25 -6.21 3.22
N ASP A 127 22.28 -6.97 4.33
CA ASP A 127 22.75 -6.52 5.65
C ASP A 127 22.04 -5.24 6.20
N SER A 128 20.88 -4.90 5.65
CA SER A 128 20.09 -3.72 6.03
C SER A 128 19.27 -3.96 7.32
N SER A 129 18.88 -2.88 8.00
CA SER A 129 17.84 -2.94 9.04
C SER A 129 16.45 -2.62 8.46
N LEU A 130 15.39 -2.86 9.23
CA LEU A 130 14.03 -2.41 8.88
C LEU A 130 13.99 -0.90 8.62
N ASP A 131 14.69 -0.13 9.44
CA ASP A 131 14.71 1.33 9.33
C ASP A 131 15.38 1.75 8.02
N ASP A 132 16.46 1.07 7.62
CA ASP A 132 17.16 1.31 6.35
C ASP A 132 16.24 0.99 5.16
N ILE A 133 15.59 -0.17 5.15
CA ILE A 133 14.66 -0.58 4.08
C ILE A 133 13.55 0.48 3.88
N ARG A 134 12.96 0.94 4.98
CA ARG A 134 11.90 1.95 4.96
C ARG A 134 12.42 3.30 4.49
N ASN A 135 13.56 3.76 5.01
CA ASN A 135 14.15 5.04 4.65
C ASN A 135 14.64 5.06 3.19
N ASP A 136 15.21 3.97 2.69
CA ASP A 136 15.67 3.85 1.30
C ASP A 136 14.50 3.90 0.33
N LEU A 137 13.42 3.17 0.60
CA LEU A 137 12.21 3.23 -0.22
C LEU A 137 11.54 4.60 -0.17
N PHE A 138 11.51 5.23 1.00
CA PHE A 138 11.01 6.59 1.18
C PHE A 138 11.81 7.59 0.33
N ASN A 139 13.13 7.65 0.52
CA ASN A 139 14.02 8.58 -0.18
C ASN A 139 13.99 8.40 -1.69
N LYS A 140 13.87 7.15 -2.15
CA LYS A 140 13.87 6.83 -3.59
C LYS A 140 12.55 7.18 -4.27
N ASN A 141 11.40 7.00 -3.62
CA ASN A 141 10.10 6.98 -4.30
C ASN A 141 9.06 7.94 -3.74
N CYS A 142 9.04 8.22 -2.44
CA CYS A 142 7.86 8.83 -1.80
C CYS A 142 7.50 10.19 -2.41
N PHE A 143 8.50 11.02 -2.70
CA PHE A 143 8.29 12.38 -3.20
C PHE A 143 7.82 12.45 -4.66
N SER A 144 8.14 11.44 -5.46
CA SER A 144 7.87 11.43 -6.90
C SER A 144 6.79 10.43 -7.31
N SER A 145 6.46 9.44 -6.48
CA SER A 145 5.51 8.39 -6.83
C SER A 145 4.07 8.89 -6.88
N GLY A 146 3.36 8.62 -7.99
CA GLY A 146 1.91 8.80 -8.09
C GLY A 146 1.07 7.79 -7.30
N TYR A 147 1.68 6.70 -6.84
CA TYR A 147 1.05 5.65 -6.03
C TYR A 147 1.58 5.62 -4.59
N ALA A 148 2.26 6.69 -4.14
CA ALA A 148 2.72 6.83 -2.75
C ALA A 148 3.69 5.74 -2.26
N LYS A 149 4.43 5.10 -3.17
CA LYS A 149 5.36 4.02 -2.82
C LYS A 149 6.44 4.53 -1.84
N GLY A 150 6.64 3.79 -0.75
CA GLY A 150 7.67 4.07 0.26
C GLY A 150 7.28 5.07 1.34
N CYS A 151 6.20 5.85 1.17
CA CYS A 151 5.81 6.87 2.15
C CYS A 151 5.41 6.29 3.51
N ILE A 152 4.67 5.17 3.52
CA ILE A 152 4.19 4.53 4.75
C ILE A 152 5.35 4.08 5.66
N GLY A 153 6.49 3.69 5.08
CA GLY A 153 7.66 3.26 5.84
C GLY A 153 8.21 4.37 6.73
N LYS A 154 8.24 5.62 6.22
CA LYS A 154 8.68 6.77 7.02
C LYS A 154 7.71 7.08 8.15
N ILE A 155 6.41 6.99 7.91
CA ILE A 155 5.38 7.18 8.94
C ILE A 155 5.54 6.15 10.07
N ILE A 156 5.79 4.88 9.71
CA ILE A 156 6.02 3.81 10.71
C ILE A 156 7.28 4.10 11.53
N ASN A 157 8.40 4.45 10.88
CA ASN A 157 9.65 4.82 11.56
C ASN A 157 9.48 6.01 12.51
N ASP A 158 8.63 6.97 12.14
CA ASP A 158 8.39 8.20 12.90
C ASP A 158 7.28 8.05 13.94
N GLY A 159 6.87 6.82 14.29
CA GLY A 159 5.86 6.58 15.32
C GLY A 159 4.47 7.09 14.91
N TRP A 160 4.10 6.88 13.64
CA TRP A 160 2.85 7.31 13.03
C TRP A 160 2.68 8.82 12.87
N GLN A 161 3.79 9.57 12.91
CA GLN A 161 3.83 10.98 12.61
C GLN A 161 4.23 11.22 11.15
N MET A 162 3.54 12.12 10.47
CA MET A 162 3.87 12.53 9.11
C MET A 162 4.76 13.79 9.17
N ASN A 163 6.07 13.58 9.13
CA ASN A 163 7.08 14.64 9.35
C ASN A 163 7.87 15.02 8.07
N TYR A 164 7.36 14.69 6.90
CA TYR A 164 7.96 15.01 5.60
C TYR A 164 7.09 15.95 4.76
#